data_AF-A0A497NR03-F1
#
_entry.id   AF-A0A497NR03-F1
#
_cell.length_a   1.000
_cell.length_b   1.000
_cell.length_c   1.000
_cell.angle_alpha   90.00
_cell.angle_beta   90.00
_cell.angle_gamma   90.00
#
_symmetry.space_group_name_H-M   'P 1'
#
loop_
_entity.id
_entity.type
_entity.pdbx_description
1 polymer ?
#
loop_
_entity_poly.entity_id
_entity_poly.type
_entity_poly.pdbx_seq_one_letter_code
_entity_poly.pdbx_strand_id
1 'polypeptide(L)'
;MMLMIRGDDPLRGIEEENPFRRFLLLMTARKVPVEELRGSLKHFPAEKISVDGGVPKRRSVLFVHAEADVEGMIDELMKHKDLYVDGVLASPTIPMIAFLEAACILLSAFMLI
;
A
#
# COMPACT_ATOMS: atom_id res chain seq x y z
N MET A 1 10.50 -5.89 18.92
CA MET A 1 11.59 -5.17 18.23
C MET A 1 11.04 -3.80 17.87
N MET A 2 11.46 -2.80 18.63
CA MET A 2 10.91 -1.45 18.72
C MET A 2 11.76 -0.55 17.81
N LEU A 3 11.21 -0.06 16.69
CA LEU A 3 11.90 0.89 15.82
C LEU A 3 10.94 1.99 15.34
N MET A 4 11.17 3.15 15.93
CA MET A 4 11.10 4.49 15.34
C MET A 4 9.73 5.01 14.88
N ILE A 5 9.06 5.65 15.84
CA ILE A 5 8.21 6.83 15.60
C ILE A 5 9.15 7.97 15.17
N ARG A 6 9.59 7.96 13.91
CA ARG A 6 10.12 9.15 13.24
C ARG A 6 8.89 9.84 12.67
N GLY A 7 8.58 11.04 13.15
CA GLY A 7 7.41 11.83 12.77
C GLY A 7 7.41 12.34 11.33
N ASP A 8 7.91 11.55 10.38
CA ASP A 8 7.68 11.77 8.96
C ASP A 8 6.34 11.16 8.60
N ASP A 9 5.39 12.00 8.17
CA ASP A 9 4.08 11.55 7.69
C ASP A 9 4.30 10.47 6.60
N PRO A 10 3.94 9.21 6.85
CA PRO A 10 4.17 8.12 5.90
C PRO A 10 3.35 8.31 4.61
N LEU A 11 2.29 9.14 4.67
CA LEU A 11 1.42 9.48 3.54
C LEU A 11 1.76 10.84 2.91
N ARG A 12 2.90 11.43 3.27
CA ARG A 12 3.36 12.70 2.71
C ARG A 12 3.45 12.60 1.18
N GLY A 13 2.69 13.45 0.48
CA GLY A 13 2.67 13.53 -0.97
C GLY A 13 1.68 12.58 -1.65
N ILE A 14 0.89 11.79 -0.91
CA ILE A 14 -0.17 10.95 -1.45
C ILE A 14 -1.47 11.76 -1.50
N GLU A 15 -2.07 11.83 -2.69
CA GLU A 15 -3.41 12.40 -2.87
C GLU A 15 -4.46 11.37 -2.42
N GLU A 16 -4.85 11.42 -1.15
CA GLU A 16 -5.97 10.66 -0.59
C GLU A 16 -6.86 11.57 0.25
N GLU A 17 -8.03 11.90 -0.30
CA GLU A 17 -9.01 12.79 0.33
C GLU A 17 -9.90 12.08 1.36
N ASN A 18 -10.03 10.75 1.25
CA ASN A 18 -10.91 9.97 2.11
C ASN A 18 -10.22 9.65 3.46
N PRO A 19 -10.73 10.16 4.59
CA PRO A 19 -10.09 9.98 5.90
C PRO A 19 -10.08 8.51 6.36
N PHE A 20 -11.08 7.71 5.98
CA PHE A 20 -11.12 6.29 6.29
C PHE A 20 -10.06 5.51 5.51
N ARG A 21 -9.90 5.81 4.21
CA ARG A 21 -8.82 5.21 3.41
C ARG A 21 -7.46 5.60 3.94
N ARG A 22 -7.29 6.87 4.31
CA ARG A 22 -6.05 7.37 4.92
C ARG A 22 -5.70 6.60 6.19
N PHE A 23 -6.68 6.38 7.07
CA PHE A 23 -6.52 5.56 8.27
C PHE A 23 -6.12 4.11 7.93
N LEU A 24 -6.80 3.48 6.97
CA LEU A 24 -6.44 2.11 6.56
C LEU A 24 -5.00 2.03 6.05
N LEU A 25 -4.56 2.99 5.22
CA LEU A 25 -3.18 3.03 4.72
C LEU A 25 -2.15 3.18 5.86
N LEU A 26 -2.44 3.98 6.88
CA LEU A 26 -1.56 4.09 8.05
C LEU A 26 -1.41 2.77 8.81
N MET A 27 -2.46 1.94 8.81
CA MET A 27 -2.46 0.65 9.50
C MET A 27 -1.86 -0.48 8.65
N THR A 28 -1.94 -0.38 7.33
CA THR A 28 -1.62 -1.50 6.42
C THR A 28 -0.42 -1.25 5.52
N ALA A 29 0.09 -0.03 5.41
CA ALA A 29 1.16 0.30 4.49
C ALA A 29 2.33 0.99 5.20
N ARG A 30 3.53 0.82 4.64
CA ARG A 30 4.77 1.40 5.15
C ARG A 30 5.63 1.88 3.98
N LYS A 31 6.51 2.85 4.23
CA LYS A 31 7.52 3.26 3.25
C LYS A 31 8.58 2.16 3.11
N VAL A 32 8.86 1.76 1.88
CA VAL A 32 9.96 0.85 1.52
C VAL A 32 10.73 1.43 0.33
N PRO A 33 12.03 1.15 0.20
CA PRO A 33 12.75 1.44 -1.04
C PRO A 33 12.06 0.78 -2.24
N VAL A 34 11.95 1.49 -3.36
CA VAL A 34 11.28 0.97 -4.57
C VAL A 34 11.99 -0.27 -5.11
N GLU A 35 13.29 -0.41 -4.84
CA GLU A 35 14.08 -1.58 -5.18
C GLU A 35 13.62 -2.84 -4.43
N GLU A 36 13.08 -2.70 -3.21
CA GLU A 36 12.58 -3.84 -2.43
C GLU A 36 11.29 -4.42 -3.00
N LEU A 37 10.56 -3.67 -3.83
CA LEU A 37 9.38 -4.17 -4.54
C LEU A 37 9.77 -5.11 -5.70
N ARG A 38 10.96 -4.94 -6.26
CA ARG A 38 11.41 -5.73 -7.40
C ARG A 38 11.90 -7.11 -6.94
N GLY A 39 11.22 -8.16 -7.36
CA GLY A 39 11.59 -9.55 -7.06
C GLY A 39 11.22 -10.05 -5.66
N SER A 40 10.47 -9.27 -4.87
CA SER A 40 9.98 -9.66 -3.56
C SER A 40 8.47 -9.83 -3.57
N LEU A 41 7.98 -11.00 -3.15
CA LEU A 41 6.55 -11.25 -2.93
C LEU A 41 6.05 -10.76 -1.56
N LYS A 42 6.91 -10.09 -0.78
CA LYS A 42 6.60 -9.69 0.60
C LYS A 42 5.81 -8.39 0.68
N HIS A 43 5.93 -7.54 -0.35
CA HIS A 43 5.40 -6.20 -0.37
C HIS A 43 4.74 -5.92 -1.71
N PHE A 44 3.51 -5.41 -1.66
CA PHE A 44 2.80 -4.91 -2.83
C PHE A 44 2.79 -3.39 -2.82
N PRO A 45 2.91 -2.73 -4.00
CA PRO A 45 2.78 -1.30 -4.08
C PRO A 45 1.39 -0.86 -3.59
N ALA A 46 1.38 -0.01 -2.56
CA ALA A 46 0.17 0.60 -1.99
C ALA A 46 -0.05 2.03 -2.53
N GLU A 47 0.67 2.38 -3.58
CA GLU A 47 0.49 3.60 -4.36
C GLU A 47 0.82 3.35 -5.83
N LYS A 48 0.34 4.25 -6.69
CA LYS A 48 0.65 4.28 -8.11
C LYS A 48 0.85 5.72 -8.58
N ILE A 49 1.50 5.87 -9.72
CA ILE A 49 1.49 7.14 -10.45
C ILE A 49 0.22 7.24 -11.28
N SER A 50 -0.37 8.42 -11.24
CA SER A 50 -1.43 8.84 -12.15
C SER A 50 -0.99 10.16 -12.76
N VAL A 51 -0.97 10.24 -14.08
CA VAL A 51 -0.65 11.49 -14.78
C VAL A 51 -1.96 12.22 -15.04
N ASP A 52 -2.30 13.19 -14.18
CA ASP A 52 -3.43 14.08 -14.41
C ASP A 52 -2.90 15.43 -14.93
N GLY A 53 -3.26 15.80 -16.16
CA GLY A 53 -2.88 17.09 -16.75
C GLY A 53 -1.37 17.26 -17.00
N GLY A 54 -0.64 16.16 -17.22
CA GLY A 54 0.81 16.17 -17.49
C GLY A 54 1.68 16.25 -16.24
N VAL A 55 1.08 16.30 -15.04
CA VAL A 55 1.81 16.25 -13.77
C VAL A 55 1.67 14.85 -13.15
N PRO A 56 2.77 14.13 -12.89
CA PRO A 56 2.71 12.85 -12.21
C PRO A 56 2.30 13.06 -10.75
N LYS A 57 1.21 12.39 -10.34
CA LYS A 57 0.66 12.44 -8.99
C LYS A 57 0.67 11.06 -8.35
N ARG A 58 0.95 11.01 -7.06
CA ARG A 58 0.95 9.78 -6.25
C ARG A 58 -0.45 9.53 -5.72
N ARG A 59 -1.07 8.41 -6.13
CA ARG A 59 -2.40 7.99 -5.66
C ARG A 59 -2.30 6.70 -4.87
N SER A 60 -3.10 6.60 -3.81
CA SER A 60 -3.11 5.40 -2.99
C SER A 60 -3.78 4.20 -3.69
N VAL A 61 -3.33 3.00 -3.33
CA VAL A 61 -3.91 1.72 -3.74
C VAL A 61 -4.03 0.84 -2.50
N LEU A 62 -5.26 0.62 -2.03
CA LEU A 62 -5.53 -0.23 -0.86
C LEU A 62 -5.56 -1.72 -1.22
N PHE A 63 -6.10 -2.04 -2.39
CA PHE A 63 -6.25 -3.41 -2.86
C PHE A 63 -5.78 -3.49 -4.30
N VAL A 64 -4.65 -4.14 -4.50
CA VAL A 64 -4.20 -4.54 -5.83
C VAL A 64 -5.09 -5.70 -6.26
N HIS A 65 -5.82 -5.55 -7.35
CA HIS A 65 -6.64 -6.62 -7.89
C HIS A 65 -5.75 -7.77 -8.37
N ALA A 66 -6.22 -9.01 -8.27
CA ALA A 66 -5.42 -10.19 -8.64
C ALA A 66 -5.00 -10.19 -10.12
N GLU A 67 -5.71 -9.45 -10.96
CA GLU A 67 -5.43 -9.26 -12.39
C GLU A 67 -4.55 -8.03 -12.69
N ALA A 68 -4.16 -7.28 -11.66
CA ALA A 68 -3.36 -6.08 -11.87
C ALA A 68 -1.94 -6.43 -12.31
N ASP A 69 -1.43 -5.68 -13.30
CA ASP A 69 -0.03 -5.76 -13.74
C ASP A 69 0.89 -5.11 -12.69
N VAL A 70 1.23 -5.89 -11.66
CA VAL A 70 2.09 -5.46 -10.54
C VAL A 70 3.48 -5.08 -11.05
N GLU A 71 3.99 -5.79 -12.05
CA GLU A 71 5.32 -5.55 -12.60
C GLU A 71 5.34 -4.23 -13.38
N GLY A 72 4.31 -3.97 -14.21
CA GLY A 72 4.11 -2.68 -14.87
C GLY A 72 3.94 -1.51 -13.89
N MET A 73 3.23 -1.73 -12.78
CA MET A 73 3.11 -0.73 -11.71
C MET A 73 4.48 -0.42 -11.08
N ILE A 74 5.28 -1.44 -10.76
CA ILE A 74 6.62 -1.26 -10.20
C ILE A 74 7.52 -0.52 -11.20
N ASP A 75 7.46 -0.87 -12.48
CA ASP A 75 8.24 -0.18 -13.52
C ASP A 75 7.85 1.29 -13.66
N GLU A 76 6.56 1.63 -13.51
CA GLU A 76 6.10 3.01 -13.52
C GLU A 76 6.58 3.80 -12.29
N LEU A 77 6.59 3.18 -11.11
CA LEU A 77 7.16 3.76 -9.89
C LEU A 77 8.67 4.00 -10.06
N MET A 78 9.39 3.04 -10.66
CA MET A 78 10.83 3.13 -10.91
C MET A 78 11.18 4.27 -11.89
N LYS A 79 10.35 4.50 -12.92
CA LYS A 79 10.55 5.62 -13.87
C LYS A 79 10.48 7.00 -13.22
N HIS A 80 9.75 7.12 -12.11
CA HIS A 80 9.55 8.37 -11.39
C HIS A 80 10.22 8.35 -10.01
N LYS A 81 11.32 7.61 -9.86
CA LYS A 81 12.00 7.39 -8.56
C LYS A 81 12.33 8.71 -7.82
N ASP A 82 12.56 9.79 -8.56
CA ASP A 82 12.81 11.14 -8.06
C ASP A 82 11.67 11.72 -7.20
N LEU A 83 10.44 11.24 -7.38
CA LEU A 83 9.27 11.65 -6.59
C LEU A 83 9.22 11.01 -5.19
N TYR A 84 10.13 10.07 -4.88
CA TYR A 84 10.07 9.21 -3.69
C TYR A 84 11.36 9.20 -2.88
N VAL A 85 11.85 10.37 -2.49
CA VAL A 85 13.12 10.53 -1.72
C VAL A 85 13.17 9.61 -0.48
N ASP A 86 12.04 9.38 0.19
CA ASP A 86 11.95 8.54 1.40
C ASP A 86 11.43 7.11 1.14
N GLY A 87 11.26 6.72 -0.12
CA GLY A 87 10.67 5.45 -0.53
C GLY A 87 9.19 5.52 -0.91
N VAL A 88 8.70 4.39 -1.40
CA VAL A 88 7.35 4.18 -1.90
C VAL A 88 6.47 3.52 -0.84
N LEU A 89 5.17 3.83 -0.86
CA LEU A 89 4.20 3.21 0.01
C LEU A 89 3.95 1.77 -0.46
N ALA A 90 4.15 0.81 0.43
CA ALA A 90 3.89 -0.59 0.16
C ALA A 90 3.17 -1.26 1.32
N SER A 91 2.20 -2.10 1.00
CA SER A 91 1.53 -2.95 1.98
C SER A 91 2.22 -4.31 2.04
N PRO A 92 2.34 -4.94 3.21
CA PRO A 92 2.73 -6.32 3.29
C PRO A 92 1.69 -7.17 2.56
N THR A 93 2.15 -8.22 1.88
CA THR A 93 1.26 -9.21 1.29
C THR A 93 0.50 -9.92 2.40
N ILE A 94 -0.77 -9.56 2.59
CA ILE A 94 -1.66 -10.31 3.47
C ILE A 94 -2.38 -11.33 2.58
N PRO A 95 -2.13 -12.63 2.76
CA PRO A 95 -2.79 -13.64 1.95
C PRO A 95 -4.29 -13.59 2.22
N MET A 96 -5.10 -13.73 1.16
CA MET A 96 -6.57 -13.67 1.23
C MET A 96 -7.14 -14.61 2.31
N ILE A 97 -6.47 -15.74 2.56
CA ILE A 97 -6.83 -16.69 3.62
C ILE A 97 -6.95 -16.05 5.01
N ALA A 98 -6.10 -15.08 5.35
CA ALA A 98 -6.15 -14.41 6.65
C ALA A 98 -7.43 -13.59 6.82
N PHE A 99 -7.94 -12.97 5.74
CA PHE A 99 -9.22 -12.28 5.76
C PHE A 99 -10.40 -13.25 5.84
N LEU A 100 -10.34 -14.38 5.13
CA LEU A 100 -11.36 -15.43 5.20
C LEU A 100 -11.44 -16.03 6.61
N GLU A 101 -10.30 -16.30 7.24
CA GLU A 101 -10.23 -16.78 8.62
C GLU A 101 -10.83 -15.77 9.61
N ALA A 102 -10.46 -14.49 9.51
CA ALA A 102 -11.03 -13.44 10.35
C ALA A 102 -12.54 -13.33 10.18
N ALA A 103 -13.04 -13.41 8.94
CA ALA A 103 -14.47 -13.41 8.64
C ALA A 103 -15.19 -14.63 9.24
N CYS A 104 -14.62 -15.83 9.12
CA CYS A 104 -15.16 -17.04 9.71
C CYS A 104 -15.24 -16.97 11.24
N ILE A 105 -14.22 -16.43 11.89
CA ILE A 105 -14.19 -16.23 13.35
C ILE A 105 -15.28 -15.23 13.77
N LEU A 106 -15.37 -14.09 13.08
CA LEU A 106 -16.38 -13.07 13.37
C LEU A 106 -17.81 -13.57 13.17
N LEU A 107 -18.07 -14.30 12.07
CA LEU A 107 -19.37 -14.89 11.79
C LEU A 107 -19.76 -15.94 12.83
N SER A 108 -18.78 -16.78 13.23
CA SER A 108 -18.99 -17.80 14.26
C SER A 108 -19.30 -17.17 15.62
N ALA A 109 -18.61 -16.08 15.98
CA ALA A 109 -18.89 -15.31 17.20
C ALA A 109 -20.29 -14.67 17.16
N PHE A 110 -20.73 -14.18 16.00
CA PHE A 110 -22.09 -13.64 15.82
C PHE A 110 -23.18 -14.70 15.90
N MET A 111 -22.94 -15.93 15.43
CA MET A 111 -23.91 -17.03 15.47
C MET A 111 -24.05 -17.66 16.87
N LEU A 112 -23.13 -17.36 17.80
CA LEU A 112 -23.15 -17.82 19.19
C LEU A 112 -23.85 -16.83 20.15
N ILE A 113 -24.28 -15.67 19.66
CA ILE A 113 -25.04 -14.63 20.37
C ILE A 113 -26.49 -14.70 19.92
#